data_AF-A0A8B7WIW2-F1
#
_entry.id   AF-A0A8B7WIW2-F1
#
_cell.length_a   1.000
_cell.length_b   1.000
_cell.length_c   1.000
_cell.angle_alpha   90.00
_cell.angle_beta   90.00
_cell.angle_gamma   90.00
#
_symmetry.space_group_name_H-M   'P 1'
#
loop_
_entity.id
_entity.type
_entity.pdbx_description
1 polymer ?
#
loop_
_entity_poly.entity_id
_entity_poly.type
_entity_poly.pdbx_seq_one_letter_code
_entity_poly.pdbx_strand_id
1 'polypeptide(L)'
;MAERLLIRALKGGEHTRIITLHGKKLTKMPSALGKLPGLRTLDLQNNQIPKVCPELSTLTQLTFLSLGNNLLEEVPEEMKYLTSLKKLHLFGNRICRFASGVCDGLQNLILLNLNNNELTWLPEEIGRLKSLVYLSINYNHLTSIPTEFCFLEKLSELRLNYNQLVCIPEEIRFLTKLQKLSVVRNNIEDLPEVSKNSSTKKHIFIYLHFLI
;
A
#
# COMPACT_ATOMS: atom_id res chain seq x y z
N MET A 1 15.03 -13.76 19.43
CA MET A 1 14.70 -12.56 20.24
C MET A 1 13.23 -12.14 20.06
N ALA A 2 12.71 -12.00 18.83
CA ALA A 2 11.30 -11.67 18.59
C ALA A 2 10.30 -12.63 19.25
N GLU A 3 10.51 -13.95 19.12
CA GLU A 3 9.65 -14.94 19.80
C GLU A 3 9.56 -14.71 21.31
N ARG A 4 10.67 -14.34 21.96
CA ARG A 4 10.66 -14.01 23.40
C ARG A 4 9.89 -12.73 23.71
N LEU A 5 9.93 -11.73 22.82
CA LEU A 5 9.16 -10.48 22.97
C LEU A 5 7.66 -10.75 22.76
N LEU A 6 7.30 -11.61 21.81
CA LEU A 6 5.93 -12.08 21.60
C LEU A 6 5.42 -12.95 22.75
N ILE A 7 6.24 -13.84 23.30
CA ILE A 7 5.90 -14.62 24.49
C ILE A 7 5.66 -13.67 25.68
N ARG A 8 6.42 -12.58 25.81
CA ARG A 8 6.16 -11.54 26.83
C ARG A 8 4.85 -10.79 26.55
N ALA A 9 4.55 -10.47 25.30
CA ALA A 9 3.29 -9.85 24.91
C ALA A 9 2.09 -10.78 25.20
N LEU A 10 2.22 -12.08 24.93
CA LEU A 10 1.25 -13.12 25.27
C LEU A 10 1.06 -13.24 26.80
N LYS A 11 2.14 -13.10 27.58
CA LYS A 11 2.07 -13.05 29.05
C LYS A 11 1.39 -11.78 29.60
N GLY A 12 1.35 -10.70 28.82
CA GLY A 12 0.63 -9.46 29.13
C GLY A 12 -0.89 -9.57 28.97
N GLY A 13 -1.40 -10.72 28.52
CA GLY A 13 -2.82 -11.06 28.43
C GLY A 13 -3.39 -11.04 27.01
N GLU A 14 -4.58 -11.66 26.86
CA GLU A 14 -5.37 -11.76 25.62
C GLU A 14 -5.81 -10.40 25.03
N HIS A 15 -5.53 -9.30 25.74
CA HIS A 15 -5.89 -7.94 25.38
C HIS A 15 -4.80 -7.21 24.59
N THR A 16 -3.68 -7.84 24.27
CA THR A 16 -2.61 -7.19 23.50
C THR A 16 -3.10 -6.86 22.08
N ARG A 17 -3.40 -5.57 21.86
CA ARG A 17 -3.89 -5.05 20.58
C ARG A 17 -2.79 -4.42 19.73
N ILE A 18 -1.60 -4.19 20.29
CA ILE A 18 -0.52 -3.46 19.64
C ILE A 18 0.80 -4.21 19.86
N ILE A 19 1.52 -4.50 18.79
CA ILE A 19 2.88 -5.03 18.82
C ILE A 19 3.76 -4.17 17.93
N THR A 20 4.88 -3.72 18.50
CA THR A 20 5.92 -2.99 17.78
C THR A 20 7.26 -3.71 17.96
N LEU A 21 7.80 -4.21 16.86
CA LEU A 21 9.09 -4.89 16.74
C LEU A 21 9.98 -4.18 15.71
N HIS A 22 9.90 -2.85 15.68
CA HIS A 22 10.70 -1.99 14.82
C HIS A 22 12.20 -2.14 15.08
N GLY A 23 13.01 -2.26 14.02
CA GLY A 23 14.48 -2.17 14.14
C GLY A 23 15.12 -3.34 14.89
N LYS A 24 14.50 -4.52 14.93
CA LYS A 24 14.97 -5.67 15.73
C LYS A 24 15.85 -6.65 14.94
N LYS A 25 16.25 -6.29 13.72
CA LYS A 25 17.05 -7.12 12.80
C LYS A 25 16.41 -8.50 12.59
N LEU A 26 15.08 -8.55 12.53
CA LEU A 26 14.37 -9.81 12.33
C LEU A 26 14.57 -10.29 10.91
N THR A 27 15.06 -11.51 10.76
CA THR A 27 15.20 -12.17 9.45
C THR A 27 13.98 -13.01 9.08
N LYS A 28 13.03 -13.17 10.01
CA LYS A 28 11.77 -13.90 9.82
C LYS A 28 10.65 -13.23 10.61
N MET A 29 9.44 -13.28 10.04
CA MET A 29 8.23 -12.93 10.77
C MET A 29 7.90 -14.04 11.79
N PRO A 30 7.62 -13.70 13.06
CA PRO A 30 7.38 -14.72 14.10
C PRO A 30 6.04 -15.45 13.94
N SER A 31 6.03 -16.78 13.96
CA SER A 31 4.80 -17.56 13.80
C SER A 31 3.88 -17.48 15.03
N ALA A 32 4.42 -17.13 16.21
CA ALA A 32 3.63 -16.90 17.41
C ALA A 32 2.59 -15.78 17.28
N LEU A 33 2.64 -14.96 16.22
CA LEU A 33 1.60 -13.99 15.89
C LEU A 33 0.22 -14.63 15.76
N GLY A 34 0.13 -15.88 15.27
CA GLY A 34 -1.16 -16.58 15.12
C GLY A 34 -1.90 -16.83 16.44
N LYS A 35 -1.22 -16.66 17.58
CA LYS A 35 -1.82 -16.78 18.93
C LYS A 35 -2.45 -15.48 19.42
N LEU A 36 -2.46 -14.42 18.61
CA LEU A 36 -2.95 -13.09 18.97
C LEU A 36 -4.06 -12.62 18.01
N PRO A 37 -5.19 -13.34 17.90
CA PRO A 37 -6.25 -13.00 16.94
C PRO A 37 -6.90 -11.62 17.20
N GLY A 38 -6.77 -11.08 18.42
CA GLY A 38 -7.22 -9.74 18.79
C GLY A 38 -6.28 -8.59 18.41
N LEU A 39 -5.15 -8.87 17.76
CA LEU A 39 -4.16 -7.85 17.41
C LEU A 39 -4.76 -6.84 16.42
N ARG A 40 -4.60 -5.55 16.72
CA ARG A 40 -5.08 -4.43 15.89
C ARG A 40 -3.96 -3.68 15.20
N THR A 41 -2.77 -3.67 15.75
CA THR A 41 -1.62 -2.93 15.23
C THR A 41 -0.39 -3.80 15.29
N LEU A 42 0.25 -4.00 14.14
CA LEU A 42 1.50 -4.71 14.01
C LEU A 42 2.50 -3.85 13.25
N ASP A 43 3.58 -3.48 13.91
CA ASP A 43 4.69 -2.75 13.31
C ASP A 43 5.96 -3.60 13.34
N LEU A 44 6.40 -4.00 12.15
CA LEU A 44 7.60 -4.78 11.87
C LEU A 44 8.58 -4.03 10.97
N GLN A 45 8.47 -2.70 10.92
CA GLN A 45 9.31 -1.87 10.06
C GLN A 45 10.81 -1.98 10.43
N ASN A 46 11.69 -1.73 9.45
CA ASN A 46 13.14 -1.70 9.64
C ASN A 46 13.68 -3.04 10.17
N ASN A 47 13.30 -4.12 9.50
CA ASN A 47 13.82 -5.46 9.75
C ASN A 47 14.40 -6.03 8.44
N GLN A 48 14.65 -7.34 8.39
CA GLN A 48 15.23 -8.04 7.25
C GLN A 48 14.31 -9.21 6.85
N ILE A 49 13.00 -9.00 6.91
CA ILE A 49 12.00 -10.05 6.68
C ILE A 49 11.82 -10.22 5.16
N PRO A 50 12.15 -11.38 4.57
CA PRO A 50 11.99 -11.61 3.13
C PRO A 50 10.58 -12.05 2.75
N LYS A 51 9.83 -12.64 3.71
CA LYS A 51 8.47 -13.13 3.50
C LYS A 51 7.68 -13.07 4.80
N VAL A 52 6.37 -12.83 4.69
CA VAL A 52 5.42 -12.96 5.81
C VAL A 52 5.22 -14.43 6.20
N CYS A 53 4.75 -14.67 7.42
CA CYS A 53 4.38 -16.02 7.86
C CYS A 53 2.89 -16.31 7.58
N PRO A 54 2.48 -17.57 7.33
CA PRO A 54 1.09 -17.93 7.06
C PRO A 54 0.12 -17.50 8.15
N GLU A 55 0.58 -17.48 9.42
CA GLU A 55 -0.21 -17.10 10.58
C GLU A 55 -0.68 -15.64 10.54
N LEU A 56 -0.07 -14.78 9.71
CA LEU A 56 -0.58 -13.43 9.46
C LEU A 56 -2.05 -13.46 9.02
N SER A 57 -2.46 -14.48 8.26
CA SER A 57 -3.83 -14.67 7.79
C SER A 57 -4.88 -14.80 8.90
N THR A 58 -4.45 -15.15 10.12
CA THR A 58 -5.35 -15.29 11.27
C THR A 58 -5.68 -13.95 11.93
N LEU A 59 -4.94 -12.88 11.61
CA LEU A 59 -5.05 -11.56 12.25
C LEU A 59 -6.16 -10.71 11.61
N THR A 60 -7.37 -11.24 11.54
CA THR A 60 -8.52 -10.62 10.84
C THR A 60 -8.98 -9.30 11.47
N GLN A 61 -8.58 -9.03 12.72
CA GLN A 61 -8.88 -7.80 13.46
C GLN A 61 -7.83 -6.69 13.29
N LEU A 62 -6.78 -6.96 12.51
CA LEU A 62 -5.68 -6.03 12.28
C LEU A 62 -6.17 -4.82 11.48
N THR A 63 -5.96 -3.61 12.00
CA THR A 63 -6.35 -2.35 11.36
C THR A 63 -5.16 -1.58 10.83
N PHE A 64 -3.97 -1.82 11.37
CA PHE A 64 -2.70 -1.25 10.94
C PHE A 64 -1.63 -2.32 10.82
N LEU A 65 -0.98 -2.38 9.65
CA LEU A 65 0.18 -3.21 9.39
C LEU A 65 1.29 -2.38 8.77
N SER A 66 2.46 -2.38 9.42
CA SER A 66 3.69 -1.82 8.84
C SER A 66 4.74 -2.90 8.67
N LEU A 67 5.15 -3.08 7.42
CA LEU A 67 6.24 -3.96 6.97
C LEU A 67 7.28 -3.16 6.16
N GLY A 68 7.31 -1.83 6.33
CA GLY A 68 8.25 -0.98 5.58
C GLY A 68 9.72 -1.29 5.90
N ASN A 69 10.63 -1.00 4.97
CA ASN A 69 12.07 -1.25 5.12
C ASN A 69 12.36 -2.71 5.55
N ASN A 70 11.93 -3.66 4.71
CA ASN A 70 12.18 -5.09 4.83
C ASN A 70 12.69 -5.61 3.47
N LEU A 71 12.56 -6.91 3.20
CA LEU A 71 13.08 -7.57 2.00
C LEU A 71 11.96 -8.28 1.21
N LEU A 72 10.70 -7.83 1.34
CA LEU A 72 9.58 -8.45 0.63
C LEU A 72 9.70 -8.25 -0.88
N GLU A 73 9.53 -9.32 -1.65
CA GLU A 73 9.57 -9.29 -3.12
C GLU A 73 8.16 -9.26 -3.76
N GLU A 74 7.13 -9.53 -2.97
CA GLU A 74 5.73 -9.51 -3.41
C GLU A 74 4.81 -8.96 -2.32
N VAL A 75 3.66 -8.41 -2.71
CA VAL A 75 2.53 -8.25 -1.79
C VAL A 75 1.90 -9.63 -1.60
N PRO A 76 1.99 -10.23 -0.41
CA PRO A 76 1.76 -11.67 -0.23
C PRO A 76 0.27 -11.99 -0.09
N GLU A 77 -0.14 -13.21 -0.46
CA GLU A 77 -1.55 -13.58 -0.52
C GLU A 77 -2.26 -13.54 0.85
N GLU A 78 -1.51 -13.68 1.95
CA GLU A 78 -2.02 -13.63 3.32
C GLU A 78 -2.76 -12.31 3.62
N MET A 79 -2.45 -11.23 2.90
CA MET A 79 -3.13 -9.94 3.06
C MET A 79 -4.62 -10.01 2.71
N LYS A 80 -5.05 -10.97 1.87
CA LYS A 80 -6.46 -11.16 1.50
C LYS A 80 -7.36 -11.55 2.68
N TYR A 81 -6.77 -11.99 3.80
CA TYR A 81 -7.52 -12.34 5.00
C TYR A 81 -7.59 -11.19 6.03
N LEU A 82 -6.86 -10.09 5.81
CA LEU A 82 -6.82 -8.94 6.72
C LEU A 82 -7.99 -7.99 6.45
N THR A 83 -9.21 -8.50 6.59
CA THR A 83 -10.44 -7.80 6.17
C THR A 83 -10.74 -6.52 6.95
N SER A 84 -10.18 -6.35 8.15
CA SER A 84 -10.31 -5.11 8.95
C SER A 84 -9.23 -4.07 8.65
N LEU A 85 -8.29 -4.36 7.74
CA LEU A 85 -7.10 -3.53 7.54
C LEU A 85 -7.46 -2.17 6.93
N LYS A 86 -7.01 -1.10 7.60
CA LYS A 86 -7.25 0.29 7.17
C LYS A 86 -5.98 0.97 6.66
N LYS A 87 -4.81 0.58 7.18
CA LYS A 87 -3.53 1.19 6.81
C LYS A 87 -2.50 0.09 6.59
N LEU A 88 -1.89 0.12 5.40
CA LEU A 88 -0.83 -0.82 5.00
C LEU A 88 0.39 -0.04 4.51
N HIS A 89 1.50 -0.23 5.21
CA HIS A 89 2.80 0.32 4.85
C HIS A 89 3.74 -0.80 4.39
N LEU A 90 4.16 -0.72 3.13
CA LEU A 90 5.04 -1.66 2.44
C LEU A 90 6.24 -0.96 1.78
N PHE A 91 6.48 0.30 2.13
CA PHE A 91 7.54 1.10 1.51
C PHE A 91 8.95 0.53 1.78
N GLY A 92 9.92 0.77 0.90
CA GLY A 92 11.31 0.35 1.11
C GLY A 92 11.48 -1.17 1.15
N ASN A 93 10.78 -1.89 0.28
CA ASN A 93 10.97 -3.32 0.07
C ASN A 93 11.51 -3.55 -1.35
N ARG A 94 11.46 -4.79 -1.85
CA ARG A 94 11.83 -5.18 -3.22
C ARG A 94 10.60 -5.66 -3.99
N ILE A 95 9.43 -5.12 -3.66
CA ILE A 95 8.16 -5.64 -4.17
C ILE A 95 8.10 -5.34 -5.66
N CYS A 96 8.06 -6.39 -6.48
CA CYS A 96 7.96 -6.27 -7.94
C CYS A 96 6.59 -6.70 -8.48
N ARG A 97 5.76 -7.35 -7.65
CA ARG A 97 4.42 -7.84 -8.02
C ARG A 97 3.48 -8.01 -6.84
N PHE A 98 2.21 -8.22 -7.15
CA PHE A 98 1.16 -8.60 -6.20
C PHE A 98 0.82 -10.08 -6.37
N ALA A 99 0.54 -10.78 -5.26
CA ALA A 99 -0.06 -12.10 -5.34
C ALA A 99 -1.51 -12.01 -5.88
N SER A 100 -1.95 -13.07 -6.58
CA SER A 100 -3.30 -13.12 -7.17
C SER A 100 -4.40 -12.96 -6.12
N GLY A 101 -5.40 -12.13 -6.40
CA GLY A 101 -6.56 -11.91 -5.52
C GLY A 101 -6.26 -11.20 -4.20
N VAL A 102 -5.04 -10.67 -4.00
CA VAL A 102 -4.64 -10.06 -2.73
C VAL A 102 -5.51 -8.85 -2.33
N CYS A 103 -6.06 -8.13 -3.33
CA CYS A 103 -6.93 -6.99 -3.11
C CYS A 103 -8.34 -7.36 -2.62
N ASP A 104 -8.77 -8.62 -2.74
CA ASP A 104 -10.15 -9.05 -2.47
C ASP A 104 -10.56 -8.85 -1.00
N GLY A 105 -9.60 -9.00 -0.10
CA GLY A 105 -9.79 -8.77 1.33
C GLY A 105 -9.61 -7.33 1.79
N LEU A 106 -9.04 -6.45 0.95
CA LEU A 106 -8.55 -5.13 1.37
C LEU A 106 -9.55 -4.00 1.10
N GLN A 107 -10.85 -4.31 1.03
CA GLN A 107 -11.92 -3.35 0.69
C GLN A 107 -12.07 -2.21 1.73
N ASN A 108 -11.60 -2.42 2.96
CA ASN A 108 -11.58 -1.43 4.04
C ASN A 108 -10.29 -0.58 4.08
N LEU A 109 -9.35 -0.82 3.17
CA LEU A 109 -8.07 -0.14 3.17
C LEU A 109 -8.25 1.33 2.79
N ILE A 110 -7.76 2.22 3.64
CA ILE A 110 -7.84 3.68 3.50
C ILE A 110 -6.51 4.24 2.98
N LEU A 111 -5.41 3.65 3.43
CA LEU A 111 -4.05 4.09 3.10
C LEU A 111 -3.21 2.89 2.65
N LEU A 112 -2.63 3.02 1.46
CA LEU A 112 -1.63 2.10 0.93
C LEU A 112 -0.36 2.89 0.55
N ASN A 113 0.76 2.51 1.16
CA ASN A 113 2.07 3.07 0.86
C ASN A 113 3.02 1.99 0.35
N LEU A 114 3.38 2.10 -0.93
CA LEU A 114 4.26 1.20 -1.69
C LEU A 114 5.52 1.94 -2.19
N ASN A 115 5.84 3.10 -1.62
CA ASN A 115 6.99 3.89 -2.08
C ASN A 115 8.31 3.11 -2.00
N ASN A 116 9.26 3.39 -2.89
CA ASN A 116 10.59 2.75 -2.89
C ASN A 116 10.46 1.23 -2.94
N ASN A 117 9.95 0.73 -4.06
CA ASN A 117 9.84 -0.69 -4.39
C ASN A 117 10.26 -0.88 -5.86
N GLU A 118 10.06 -2.07 -6.41
CA GLU A 118 10.48 -2.45 -7.74
C GLU A 118 9.27 -2.75 -8.67
N LEU A 119 8.11 -2.14 -8.39
CA LEU A 119 6.88 -2.39 -9.14
C LEU A 119 7.01 -1.86 -10.57
N THR A 120 6.76 -2.73 -11.55
CA THR A 120 6.69 -2.38 -12.98
C THR A 120 5.27 -2.19 -13.49
N TRP A 121 4.29 -2.82 -12.82
CA TRP A 121 2.86 -2.71 -13.12
C TRP A 121 2.03 -2.88 -11.83
N LEU A 122 0.74 -2.56 -11.91
CA LEU A 122 -0.23 -2.80 -10.85
C LEU A 122 -1.35 -3.72 -11.36
N PRO A 123 -1.84 -4.67 -10.55
CA PRO A 123 -2.97 -5.51 -10.93
C PRO A 123 -4.25 -4.69 -11.14
N GLU A 124 -5.10 -5.11 -12.08
CA GLU A 124 -6.44 -4.54 -12.30
C GLU A 124 -7.28 -4.58 -11.01
N GLU A 125 -7.06 -5.61 -10.18
CA GLU A 125 -7.71 -5.79 -8.88
C GLU A 125 -7.45 -4.65 -7.89
N ILE A 126 -6.48 -3.77 -8.14
CA ILE A 126 -6.29 -2.54 -7.35
C ILE A 126 -7.57 -1.69 -7.34
N GLY A 127 -8.38 -1.72 -8.40
CA GLY A 127 -9.68 -1.02 -8.47
C GLY A 127 -10.72 -1.54 -7.46
N ARG A 128 -10.48 -2.68 -6.82
CA ARG A 128 -11.34 -3.25 -5.76
C ARG A 128 -11.16 -2.55 -4.41
N LEU A 129 -10.14 -1.71 -4.24
CA LEU A 129 -9.86 -0.98 -3.00
C LEU A 129 -10.79 0.24 -2.82
N LYS A 130 -12.10 0.01 -2.76
CA LYS A 130 -13.15 1.05 -2.76
C LYS A 130 -13.09 2.06 -1.61
N SER A 131 -12.42 1.72 -0.50
CA SER A 131 -12.22 2.63 0.63
C SER A 131 -10.95 3.47 0.56
N LEU A 132 -10.11 3.27 -0.46
CA LEU A 132 -8.78 3.88 -0.53
C LEU A 132 -8.90 5.39 -0.73
N VAL A 133 -8.26 6.14 0.16
CA VAL A 133 -8.22 7.61 0.16
C VAL A 133 -6.83 8.11 -0.24
N TYR A 134 -5.79 7.40 0.20
CA TYR A 134 -4.39 7.74 -0.07
C TYR A 134 -3.66 6.54 -0.66
N LEU A 135 -3.11 6.75 -1.86
CA LEU A 135 -2.24 5.80 -2.55
C LEU A 135 -0.92 6.47 -2.91
N SER A 136 0.19 5.88 -2.47
CA SER A 136 1.53 6.38 -2.76
C SER A 136 2.40 5.25 -3.25
N ILE A 137 2.90 5.39 -4.48
CA ILE A 137 3.74 4.42 -5.19
C ILE A 137 4.92 5.19 -5.84
N ASN A 138 5.45 6.17 -5.13
CA ASN A 138 6.61 6.93 -5.59
C ASN A 138 7.85 6.02 -5.66
N TYR A 139 8.84 6.38 -6.48
CA TYR A 139 10.12 5.65 -6.56
C TYR A 139 9.89 4.16 -6.84
N ASN A 140 9.29 3.89 -7.99
CA ASN A 140 9.06 2.55 -8.54
C ASN A 140 9.41 2.58 -10.04
N HIS A 141 9.04 1.55 -10.79
CA HIS A 141 9.33 1.41 -12.22
C HIS A 141 8.05 1.29 -13.06
N LEU A 142 6.94 1.90 -12.61
CA LEU A 142 5.65 1.80 -13.30
C LEU A 142 5.73 2.48 -14.67
N THR A 143 5.33 1.76 -15.72
CA THR A 143 5.24 2.28 -17.10
C THR A 143 3.83 2.72 -17.47
N SER A 144 2.82 2.19 -16.78
CA SER A 144 1.41 2.56 -16.95
C SER A 144 0.63 2.47 -15.63
N ILE A 145 -0.59 3.00 -15.65
CA ILE A 145 -1.58 2.87 -14.57
C ILE A 145 -2.76 2.08 -15.15
N PRO A 146 -3.31 1.07 -14.44
CA PRO A 146 -4.49 0.35 -14.89
C PRO A 146 -5.72 1.27 -14.95
N THR A 147 -6.58 1.08 -15.94
CA THR A 147 -7.80 1.89 -16.12
C THR A 147 -8.76 1.70 -14.95
N GLU A 148 -8.70 0.56 -14.26
CA GLU A 148 -9.45 0.20 -13.06
C GLU A 148 -9.21 1.15 -11.87
N PHE A 149 -8.20 2.02 -11.93
CA PHE A 149 -8.07 3.12 -10.96
C PHE A 149 -9.34 3.97 -10.92
N CYS A 150 -10.09 4.09 -12.02
CA CYS A 150 -11.36 4.81 -12.06
C CYS A 150 -12.39 4.33 -11.02
N PHE A 151 -12.24 3.09 -10.54
CA PHE A 151 -13.11 2.50 -9.53
C PHE A 151 -12.75 2.91 -8.09
N LEU A 152 -11.65 3.63 -7.86
CA LEU A 152 -11.23 4.12 -6.55
C LEU A 152 -12.00 5.39 -6.15
N GLU A 153 -13.31 5.25 -5.95
CA GLU A 153 -14.27 6.36 -5.77
C GLU A 153 -13.96 7.33 -4.62
N LYS A 154 -13.18 6.90 -3.62
CA LYS A 154 -12.78 7.72 -2.46
C LYS A 154 -11.36 8.28 -2.57
N LEU A 155 -10.62 7.95 -3.62
CA LEU A 155 -9.22 8.34 -3.73
C LEU A 155 -9.11 9.87 -3.80
N SER A 156 -8.36 10.43 -2.86
CA SER A 156 -8.17 11.87 -2.71
C SER A 156 -6.75 12.30 -3.04
N GLU A 157 -5.78 11.42 -2.78
CA GLU A 157 -4.38 11.69 -3.03
C GLU A 157 -3.71 10.48 -3.68
N LEU A 158 -3.15 10.72 -4.87
CA LEU A 158 -2.38 9.76 -5.65
C LEU A 158 -0.99 10.31 -5.93
N ARG A 159 0.04 9.60 -5.44
CA ARG A 159 1.45 9.95 -5.63
C ARG A 159 2.16 8.86 -6.43
N LEU A 160 2.67 9.24 -7.59
CA LEU A 160 3.33 8.41 -8.59
C LEU A 160 4.64 9.03 -9.07
N ASN A 161 5.23 9.93 -8.27
CA ASN A 161 6.48 10.58 -8.62
C ASN A 161 7.62 9.56 -8.77
N TYR A 162 8.61 9.85 -9.62
CA TYR A 162 9.76 8.97 -9.82
C TYR A 162 9.34 7.56 -10.27
N ASN A 163 8.61 7.51 -11.39
CA ASN A 163 8.26 6.30 -12.11
C ASN A 163 8.65 6.48 -13.59
N GLN A 164 8.17 5.60 -14.48
CA GLN A 164 8.47 5.60 -15.91
C GLN A 164 7.18 5.73 -16.73
N LEU A 165 6.14 6.37 -16.17
CA LEU A 165 4.83 6.49 -16.81
C LEU A 165 4.95 7.29 -18.10
N VAL A 166 4.37 6.77 -19.18
CA VAL A 166 4.37 7.43 -20.50
C VAL A 166 3.10 8.28 -20.71
N CYS A 167 1.99 7.87 -20.09
CA CYS A 167 0.74 8.60 -20.14
C CYS A 167 -0.06 8.40 -18.84
N ILE A 168 -1.09 9.23 -18.66
CA ILE A 168 -2.11 9.03 -17.63
C ILE A 168 -3.41 8.66 -18.35
N PRO A 169 -4.07 7.54 -18.00
CA PRO A 169 -5.29 7.12 -18.66
C PRO A 169 -6.40 8.16 -18.50
N GLU A 170 -7.22 8.31 -19.53
CA GLU A 170 -8.35 9.26 -19.57
C GLU A 170 -9.39 8.97 -18.48
N GLU A 171 -9.48 7.72 -18.05
CA GLU A 171 -10.34 7.23 -16.97
C GLU A 171 -10.01 7.84 -15.60
N ILE A 172 -8.84 8.50 -15.44
CA ILE A 172 -8.52 9.28 -14.25
C ILE A 172 -9.58 10.36 -13.97
N ARG A 173 -10.31 10.81 -15.00
CA ARG A 173 -11.43 11.77 -14.91
C ARG A 173 -12.56 11.30 -13.98
N PHE A 174 -12.71 9.99 -13.80
CA PHE A 174 -13.76 9.40 -12.96
C PHE A 174 -13.43 9.46 -11.46
N LEU A 175 -12.20 9.80 -11.09
CA LEU A 175 -11.79 10.00 -9.71
C LEU A 175 -12.28 11.35 -9.16
N THR A 176 -13.60 11.49 -8.99
CA THR A 176 -14.27 12.75 -8.61
C THR A 176 -13.92 13.30 -7.22
N LYS A 177 -13.20 12.52 -6.40
CA LYS A 177 -12.69 12.91 -5.08
C LYS A 177 -11.20 13.23 -5.08
N LEU A 178 -10.50 13.02 -6.20
CA LEU A 178 -9.07 13.30 -6.31
C LEU A 178 -8.83 14.81 -6.16
N GLN A 179 -7.91 15.15 -5.26
CA GLN A 179 -7.51 16.53 -4.97
C GLN A 179 -6.04 16.75 -5.31
N LYS A 180 -5.22 15.70 -5.20
CA LYS A 180 -3.77 15.76 -5.42
C LYS A 180 -3.33 14.61 -6.31
N LEU A 181 -2.73 14.97 -7.43
CA LEU A 181 -2.05 14.04 -8.34
C LEU A 181 -0.60 14.50 -8.47
N SER A 182 0.33 13.65 -8.05
CA SER A 182 1.76 13.94 -8.20
C SER A 182 2.38 12.92 -9.14
N VAL A 183 2.90 13.39 -10.28
CA VAL A 183 3.49 12.57 -11.33
C VAL A 183 4.85 13.12 -11.77
N VAL A 184 5.51 13.88 -10.89
CA VAL A 184 6.84 14.47 -11.12
C VAL A 184 7.87 13.40 -11.43
N ARG A 185 8.78 13.65 -12.38
CA ARG A 185 9.83 12.70 -12.82
C ARG A 185 9.20 11.38 -13.30
N ASN A 186 8.43 11.50 -14.38
CA ASN A 186 7.94 10.43 -15.24
C ASN A 186 8.26 10.81 -16.69
N ASN A 187 7.89 9.95 -17.65
CA ASN A 187 8.08 10.14 -19.08
C ASN A 187 6.77 10.60 -19.76
N ILE A 188 5.94 11.37 -19.05
CA ILE A 188 4.61 11.77 -19.54
C ILE A 188 4.78 12.89 -20.56
N GLU A 189 4.42 12.60 -21.81
CA GLU A 189 4.45 13.58 -22.90
C GLU A 189 3.22 14.48 -22.88
N ASP A 190 2.03 13.89 -22.69
CA ASP A 190 0.75 14.59 -22.66
C ASP A 190 -0.07 14.24 -21.42
N LEU A 191 -0.79 15.24 -20.90
CA LEU A 191 -1.78 15.04 -19.85
C LEU A 191 -3.20 14.97 -20.43
N PRO A 192 -4.07 14.10 -19.88
CA PRO A 192 -5.47 14.05 -20.27
C PRO A 192 -6.19 15.39 -19.99
N GLU A 193 -7.28 15.65 -20.73
CA GLU A 193 -8.01 16.94 -20.69
C GLU A 193 -8.64 17.30 -19.33
N VAL A 194 -8.53 16.42 -18.33
CA VAL A 194 -8.93 16.67 -16.93
C VAL A 194 -8.28 17.94 -16.36
N SER A 195 -7.16 18.41 -16.92
CA SER A 195 -6.49 19.66 -16.57
C SER A 195 -7.18 20.94 -17.08
N LYS A 196 -8.12 20.87 -18.05
CA LYS A 196 -8.67 22.04 -18.76
C LYS A 196 -10.11 22.42 -18.36
N ASN A 197 -10.87 21.53 -17.72
CA ASN A 197 -12.28 21.78 -17.41
C ASN A 197 -12.46 22.40 -16.01
N SER A 198 -12.27 23.72 -15.92
CA SER A 198 -12.28 24.53 -14.70
C SER A 198 -13.65 25.08 -14.28
N SER A 199 -14.76 24.55 -14.79
CA SER A 199 -16.10 25.10 -14.55
C SER A 199 -16.82 24.58 -13.28
N THR A 200 -16.27 23.58 -12.58
CA THR A 200 -16.80 23.13 -11.27
C THR A 200 -15.69 22.91 -10.23
N LYS A 201 -15.51 23.91 -9.37
CA LYS A 201 -14.64 24.03 -8.18
C LYS A 201 -14.22 22.74 -7.43
N LYS A 202 -13.34 21.93 -8.03
CA LYS A 202 -12.34 21.11 -7.32
C LYS A 202 -11.06 21.15 -8.13
N HIS A 203 -10.10 21.95 -7.68
CA HIS A 203 -8.80 22.02 -8.33
C HIS A 203 -8.05 20.72 -8.02
N ILE A 204 -7.86 19.85 -9.02
CA ILE A 204 -6.86 18.80 -8.92
C ILE A 204 -5.52 19.50 -9.02
N PHE A 205 -4.77 19.53 -7.93
CA PHE A 205 -3.40 20.02 -7.97
C PHE A 205 -2.54 18.93 -8.64
N ILE A 206 -2.24 19.16 -9.92
CA ILE A 206 -1.30 18.34 -10.67
C ILE A 206 0.08 18.98 -10.46
N TYR A 207 0.92 18.28 -9.71
CA TYR A 207 2.32 18.67 -9.55
C TYR A 207 3.12 18.01 -10.67
N LEU A 208 3.46 18.81 -11.68
CA LEU A 208 4.46 18.48 -12.70
C LEU A 208 5.71 19.32 -12.45
N HIS A 209 6.88 18.72 -12.64
CA HIS A 209 8.09 19.48 -12.87
C HIS A 209 8.66 18.98 -14.18
N PHE A 210 8.51 19.78 -15.24
CA PHE A 210 9.25 19.58 -16.47
C PHE A 210 10.71 19.89 -16.14
N LEU A 211 11.55 18.86 -16.11
CA LEU A 211 12.98 19.06 -16.24
C LEU A 211 13.22 19.31 -17.73
N ILE A 212 13.37 20.59 -18.08
CA ILE A 212 14.13 21.01 -19.26
C ILE A 212 15.61 20.74 -18.93
#